data_AF-A0A8R2DLG7-F1
#
_entry.id   AF-A0A8R2DLG7-F1
#
_cell.length_a   1.000
_cell.length_b   1.000
_cell.length_c   1.000
_cell.angle_alpha   90.00
_cell.angle_beta   90.00
_cell.angle_gamma   90.00
#
_symmetry.space_group_name_H-M   'P 1'
#
loop_
_entity.id
_entity.type
_entity.pdbx_description
1 polymer ?
#
loop_
_entity_poly.entity_id
_entity_poly.type
_entity_poly.pdbx_seq_one_letter_code
_entity_poly.pdbx_strand_id
1 'polypeptide(L)'
;MFRHLFCLIVLIAVHTNKAAEIRIDPDIFGFQSAIYETNFVFPGTMWCGAGHVAESYEDLGSEWETDMCCREHDHCTDLIPAGETKHSLTNDGFYARLSCECDEKFRLCLKNANTDISHTVGMTYFDTIGTKCYRKDYPVVGCQMYGGMFMPICLEYEFDKKSEQIYQWFDVKGYSE
;
A
#
# COMPACT_ATOMS: atom_id res chain seq x y z
N MET A 1 -4.27 12.87 23.34
CA MET A 1 -3.00 12.63 24.06
C MET A 1 -2.87 11.13 24.33
N PHE A 2 -2.47 10.36 23.32
CA PHE A 2 -2.13 8.94 23.44
C PHE A 2 -0.87 8.70 22.59
N ARG A 3 0.25 9.26 23.05
CA ARG A 3 1.60 8.77 22.76
C ARG A 3 2.00 7.94 23.98
N HIS A 4 2.74 6.84 23.78
CA HIS A 4 3.36 5.97 24.81
C HIS A 4 2.70 4.62 25.14
N LEU A 5 2.22 3.86 24.14
CA LEU A 5 2.09 2.39 24.31
C LEU A 5 3.14 1.59 23.53
N PHE A 6 4.22 2.22 23.06
CA PHE A 6 5.37 1.53 22.45
C PHE A 6 6.62 1.48 23.34
N CYS A 7 6.55 1.92 24.61
CA CYS A 7 7.73 2.14 25.46
C CYS A 7 7.79 1.28 26.74
N LEU A 8 7.01 0.20 26.85
CA LEU A 8 7.05 -0.70 28.02
C LEU A 8 8.01 -1.89 27.86
N ILE A 9 8.51 -2.18 26.66
CA ILE A 9 9.45 -3.31 26.45
C ILE A 9 10.91 -2.92 26.79
N VAL A 10 11.25 -1.63 26.80
CA VAL A 10 12.65 -1.18 26.90
C VAL A 10 13.19 -1.07 28.34
N LEU A 11 12.33 -1.13 29.36
CA LEU A 11 12.75 -0.85 30.75
C LEU A 11 13.32 -2.03 31.55
N ILE A 12 13.36 -3.26 31.03
CA ILE A 12 13.88 -4.43 31.78
C ILE A 12 15.33 -4.76 31.43
N ALA A 13 15.91 -4.19 30.37
CA ALA A 13 17.21 -4.61 29.85
C ALA A 13 18.42 -3.80 30.36
N VAL A 14 18.28 -3.05 31.46
CA VAL A 14 19.43 -2.42 32.13
C VAL A 14 19.53 -3.07 33.49
N HIS A 15 20.29 -4.16 33.61
CA HIS A 15 21.05 -4.63 34.78
C HIS A 15 21.36 -6.12 34.61
N THR A 16 22.36 -6.45 33.79
CA THR A 16 23.37 -7.49 34.09
C THR A 16 24.38 -7.56 32.94
N ASN A 17 25.61 -7.14 33.20
CA ASN A 17 26.75 -7.40 32.32
C ASN A 17 27.13 -8.89 32.41
N LYS A 18 26.58 -9.70 31.51
CA LYS A 18 27.19 -10.98 31.12
C LYS A 18 26.95 -11.15 29.63
N ALA A 19 28.04 -11.14 28.87
CA ALA A 19 28.06 -11.57 27.49
C ALA A 19 27.64 -13.05 27.45
N ALA A 20 26.36 -13.28 27.19
CA ALA A 20 25.85 -14.57 26.79
C ALA A 20 25.88 -14.58 25.26
N GLU A 21 26.66 -15.50 24.70
CA GLU A 21 26.60 -15.85 23.28
C GLU A 21 25.16 -16.27 22.98
N ILE A 22 24.42 -15.43 22.25
CA ILE A 22 23.08 -15.77 21.79
C ILE A 22 23.25 -16.85 20.73
N ARG A 23 23.02 -18.11 21.09
CA ARG A 23 22.79 -19.17 20.12
C ARG A 23 21.42 -18.93 19.51
N ILE A 24 21.41 -18.38 18.31
CA ILE A 24 20.19 -18.21 17.51
C ILE A 24 19.74 -19.61 17.08
N ASP A 25 18.57 -20.02 17.58
CA ASP A 25 17.91 -21.26 17.20
C ASP A 25 17.49 -21.16 15.71
N PRO A 26 17.92 -22.09 14.83
CA PRO A 26 17.58 -22.03 13.41
C PRO A 26 16.07 -22.10 13.12
N ASP A 27 15.23 -22.50 14.08
CA ASP A 27 13.77 -22.50 13.95
C ASP A 27 13.12 -21.10 14.08
N ILE A 28 13.87 -20.07 14.51
CA ILE A 28 13.39 -18.66 14.49
C ILE A 28 13.22 -18.12 13.07
N PHE A 29 13.91 -18.70 12.08
CA PHE A 29 13.74 -18.34 10.67
C PHE A 29 12.35 -18.71 10.10
N GLY A 30 11.54 -19.49 10.83
CA GLY A 30 10.15 -19.78 10.46
C GLY A 30 9.14 -18.72 10.92
N PHE A 31 9.52 -17.80 11.81
CA PHE A 31 8.59 -16.77 12.30
C PHE A 31 8.63 -15.49 11.44
N GLN A 32 9.73 -15.21 10.75
CA GLN A 32 9.82 -14.12 9.77
C GLN A 32 8.99 -14.40 8.50
N SER A 33 8.87 -15.68 8.11
CA SER A 33 8.06 -16.09 6.95
C SER A 33 6.55 -16.05 7.23
N ALA A 34 6.11 -16.38 8.45
CA ALA A 34 4.69 -16.47 8.79
C ALA A 34 3.96 -15.12 8.89
N ILE A 35 4.69 -14.01 9.05
CA ILE A 35 4.14 -12.64 9.03
C ILE A 35 4.27 -11.95 7.66
N TYR A 36 5.03 -12.54 6.74
CA TYR A 36 5.21 -12.05 5.37
C TYR A 36 4.25 -12.73 4.36
N GLU A 37 3.60 -13.83 4.77
CA GLU A 37 2.75 -14.68 3.93
C GLU A 37 1.32 -14.81 4.48
N THR A 38 0.79 -13.77 5.14
CA THR A 38 -0.67 -13.69 5.26
C THR A 38 -1.17 -13.01 3.98
N ASN A 39 -1.35 -13.81 2.92
CA ASN A 39 -2.11 -13.41 1.74
C ASN A 39 -3.54 -13.09 2.19
N PHE A 40 -3.75 -11.85 2.67
CA PHE A 40 -5.07 -11.36 3.00
C PHE A 40 -5.75 -11.03 1.68
N VAL A 41 -6.43 -12.03 1.13
CA VAL A 41 -7.25 -11.89 -0.08
C VAL A 41 -8.71 -11.77 0.35
N PHE A 42 -9.42 -10.78 -0.19
CA PHE A 42 -10.83 -10.57 0.11
C PHE A 42 -11.65 -11.83 -0.22
N PRO A 43 -12.57 -12.27 0.67
CA PRO A 43 -13.39 -13.46 0.41
C PRO A 43 -14.14 -13.37 -0.93
N GLY A 44 -14.11 -14.47 -1.68
CA GLY A 44 -14.74 -14.54 -3.00
C GLY A 44 -13.90 -13.97 -4.14
N THR A 45 -12.68 -13.48 -3.86
CA THR A 45 -11.70 -13.01 -4.84
C THR A 45 -10.43 -13.86 -4.76
N MET A 46 -9.61 -13.82 -5.81
CA MET A 46 -8.29 -14.47 -5.86
C MET A 46 -7.15 -13.45 -5.87
N TRP A 47 -7.42 -12.20 -6.29
CA TRP A 47 -6.42 -11.16 -6.55
C TRP A 47 -6.54 -9.94 -5.64
N CYS A 48 -7.66 -9.74 -4.94
CA CYS A 48 -7.85 -8.54 -4.13
C CYS A 48 -7.18 -8.67 -2.76
N GLY A 49 -5.88 -8.38 -2.65
CA GLY A 49 -5.15 -8.55 -1.40
C GLY A 49 -3.70 -8.10 -1.41
N ALA A 50 -2.98 -8.43 -0.34
CA ALA A 50 -1.52 -8.37 -0.34
C ALA A 50 -0.99 -9.61 -1.06
N GLY A 51 -0.77 -9.50 -2.38
CA GLY A 51 -0.53 -10.64 -3.26
C GLY A 51 -1.84 -11.30 -3.72
N HIS A 52 -1.74 -12.51 -4.27
CA HIS A 52 -2.89 -13.25 -4.79
C HIS A 52 -2.78 -14.75 -4.47
N VAL A 53 -3.91 -15.46 -4.54
CA VAL A 53 -4.00 -16.92 -4.35
C VAL A 53 -4.38 -17.66 -5.65
N ALA A 54 -4.47 -16.95 -6.77
CA ALA A 54 -4.70 -17.52 -8.09
C ALA A 54 -3.54 -18.46 -8.52
N GLU A 55 -3.87 -19.61 -9.11
CA GLU A 55 -2.89 -20.54 -9.70
C GLU A 55 -2.54 -20.15 -11.15
N SER A 56 -3.48 -19.48 -11.83
CA SER A 56 -3.34 -19.00 -13.20
C SER A 56 -3.91 -17.59 -13.37
N TYR A 57 -3.48 -16.88 -14.42
CA TYR A 57 -3.99 -15.54 -14.73
C TYR A 57 -5.52 -15.54 -14.94
N GLU A 58 -6.06 -16.62 -15.51
CA GLU A 58 -7.47 -16.76 -15.82
C GLU A 58 -8.33 -17.04 -14.59
N ASP A 59 -7.73 -17.44 -13.47
CA ASP A 59 -8.47 -17.76 -12.25
C ASP A 59 -9.11 -16.50 -11.68
N LEU A 60 -10.42 -16.59 -11.46
CA LEU A 60 -11.21 -15.56 -10.79
C LEU A 60 -12.09 -16.23 -9.75
N GLY A 61 -12.32 -15.55 -8.64
CA GLY A 61 -13.24 -15.97 -7.60
C GLY A 61 -14.70 -15.75 -7.99
N SER A 62 -15.61 -16.01 -7.04
CA SER A 62 -17.05 -15.80 -7.23
C SER A 62 -17.42 -14.33 -7.45
N GLU A 63 -16.63 -13.40 -6.90
CA GLU A 63 -16.78 -11.95 -7.03
C GLU A 63 -16.00 -11.43 -8.25
N TRP A 64 -16.21 -12.09 -9.39
CA TRP A 64 -15.36 -12.01 -10.57
C TRP A 64 -15.25 -10.58 -11.14
N GLU A 65 -16.31 -9.76 -11.07
CA GLU A 65 -16.26 -8.35 -11.54
C GLU A 65 -15.23 -7.53 -10.75
N THR A 66 -15.19 -7.71 -9.43
CA THR A 66 -14.21 -7.04 -8.57
C THR A 66 -12.83 -7.63 -8.74
N ASP A 67 -12.75 -8.95 -8.82
CA ASP A 67 -11.51 -9.70 -8.87
C ASP A 67 -10.72 -9.41 -10.16
N MET A 68 -11.42 -9.19 -11.28
CA MET A 68 -10.82 -8.71 -12.52
C MET A 68 -10.10 -7.36 -12.37
N CYS A 69 -10.65 -6.45 -11.56
CA CYS A 69 -10.02 -5.15 -11.31
C CYS A 69 -8.73 -5.31 -10.51
N CYS A 70 -8.72 -6.18 -9.49
CA CYS A 70 -7.55 -6.46 -8.68
C CYS A 70 -6.47 -7.20 -9.48
N ARG A 71 -6.85 -8.18 -10.30
CA ARG A 71 -5.90 -8.86 -11.19
C ARG A 71 -5.18 -7.89 -12.12
N GLU A 72 -5.93 -6.99 -12.75
CA GLU A 72 -5.35 -5.99 -13.65
C GLU A 72 -4.42 -5.02 -12.89
N HIS A 73 -4.78 -4.67 -11.66
CA HIS A 73 -3.95 -3.83 -10.78
C HIS A 73 -2.64 -4.53 -10.40
N ASP A 74 -2.69 -5.80 -10.00
CA ASP A 74 -1.52 -6.64 -9.69
C ASP A 74 -0.55 -6.79 -10.88
N HIS A 75 -1.07 -6.71 -12.11
CA HIS A 75 -0.28 -6.80 -13.34
C HIS A 75 0.23 -5.45 -13.86
N CYS A 76 0.07 -4.37 -13.11
CA CYS A 76 0.69 -3.09 -13.44
C CYS A 76 2.22 -3.24 -13.49
N THR A 77 2.82 -2.93 -14.64
CA THR A 77 4.28 -3.03 -14.82
C THR A 77 5.04 -1.84 -14.23
N ASP A 78 4.33 -0.75 -13.93
CA ASP A 78 4.91 0.42 -13.28
C ASP A 78 4.60 0.42 -11.79
N LEU A 79 5.39 -0.36 -11.05
CA LEU A 79 5.35 -0.46 -9.60
C LEU A 79 6.74 -0.33 -8.95
N ILE A 80 6.74 -0.09 -7.64
CA ILE A 80 7.88 -0.22 -6.73
C ILE A 80 7.49 -1.23 -5.64
N PRO A 81 8.13 -2.41 -5.57
CA PRO A 81 7.84 -3.39 -4.52
C PRO A 81 8.11 -2.84 -3.11
N ALA A 82 7.59 -3.52 -2.09
CA ALA A 82 7.86 -3.17 -0.69
C ALA A 82 9.37 -3.17 -0.40
N GLY A 83 9.88 -2.12 0.23
CA GLY A 83 11.30 -1.95 0.58
C GLY A 83 12.23 -1.60 -0.59
N GLU A 84 11.74 -1.62 -1.83
CA GLU A 84 12.55 -1.36 -3.02
C GLU A 84 12.63 0.13 -3.36
N THR A 85 13.62 0.48 -4.19
CA THR A 85 13.83 1.86 -4.66
C THR A 85 13.83 1.93 -6.18
N LYS A 86 13.04 2.84 -6.74
CA LYS A 86 12.97 3.16 -8.17
C LYS A 86 12.74 4.66 -8.35
N HIS A 87 13.33 5.27 -9.37
CA HIS A 87 13.19 6.72 -9.62
C HIS A 87 13.62 7.62 -8.43
N SER A 88 14.56 7.17 -7.62
CA SER A 88 14.95 7.82 -6.35
C SER A 88 13.83 7.92 -5.31
N LEU A 89 12.77 7.12 -5.47
CA LEU A 89 11.71 6.93 -4.48
C LEU A 89 11.89 5.56 -3.84
N THR A 90 11.93 5.53 -2.51
CA THR A 90 11.92 4.29 -1.72
C THR A 90 10.49 4.03 -1.24
N ASN A 91 10.01 2.80 -1.44
CA ASN A 91 8.73 2.36 -0.90
C ASN A 91 8.93 1.77 0.50
N ASP A 92 8.79 2.59 1.53
CA ASP A 92 8.87 2.13 2.94
C ASP A 92 7.61 1.39 3.42
N GLY A 93 6.64 1.15 2.53
CA GLY A 93 5.43 0.38 2.81
C GLY A 93 5.68 -1.13 2.85
N PHE A 94 4.70 -1.87 3.37
CA PHE A 94 4.72 -3.34 3.45
C PHE A 94 4.04 -4.03 2.25
N TYR A 95 3.63 -3.26 1.23
CA TYR A 95 3.02 -3.73 -0.01
C TYR A 95 3.53 -2.89 -1.19
N ALA A 96 3.33 -3.37 -2.42
CA ALA A 96 3.76 -2.67 -3.63
C ALA A 96 3.01 -1.35 -3.80
N ARG A 97 3.73 -0.29 -4.19
CA ARG A 97 3.10 0.98 -4.60
C ARG A 97 3.23 1.15 -6.10
N LEU A 98 2.15 1.56 -6.73
CA LEU A 98 2.01 1.61 -8.18
C LEU A 98 2.03 3.06 -8.69
N SER A 99 2.11 3.20 -10.01
CA SER A 99 1.92 4.50 -10.65
C SER A 99 0.52 5.05 -10.39
N CYS A 100 0.39 6.38 -10.37
CA CYS A 100 -0.92 7.02 -10.21
C CYS A 100 -1.89 6.71 -11.36
N GLU A 101 -1.37 6.31 -12.53
CA GLU A 101 -2.18 5.85 -13.65
C GLU A 101 -2.81 4.48 -13.36
N CYS A 102 -2.04 3.54 -12.82
CA CYS A 102 -2.55 2.22 -12.43
C CYS A 102 -3.58 2.33 -11.30
N ASP A 103 -3.33 3.16 -10.29
CA ASP A 103 -4.29 3.38 -9.20
C ASP A 103 -5.59 4.05 -9.69
N GLU A 104 -5.53 5.02 -10.62
CA GLU A 104 -6.75 5.61 -11.18
C GLU A 104 -7.53 4.62 -12.05
N LYS A 105 -6.85 3.80 -12.85
CA LYS A 105 -7.49 2.71 -13.62
C LYS A 105 -8.19 1.73 -12.70
N PHE A 106 -7.53 1.33 -11.60
CA PHE A 106 -8.10 0.43 -10.62
C PHE A 106 -9.35 1.03 -9.95
N ARG A 107 -9.27 2.29 -9.52
CA ARG A 107 -10.40 3.03 -8.92
C ARG A 107 -11.61 3.06 -9.85
N LEU A 108 -11.40 3.41 -11.12
CA LEU A 108 -12.46 3.47 -12.13
C LEU A 108 -13.04 2.08 -12.43
N CYS A 109 -12.20 1.04 -12.47
CA CYS A 109 -12.65 -0.33 -12.64
C CYS A 109 -13.59 -0.76 -11.50
N LEU A 110 -13.20 -0.54 -10.24
CA LEU A 110 -14.02 -0.87 -9.07
C LEU A 110 -15.35 -0.11 -9.07
N LYS A 111 -15.34 1.17 -9.46
CA LYS A 111 -16.57 1.97 -9.64
C LYS A 111 -17.47 1.39 -10.71
N ASN A 112 -16.90 0.88 -11.81
CA ASN A 112 -17.67 0.29 -12.90
C ASN A 112 -18.21 -1.11 -12.54
N ALA A 113 -17.46 -1.90 -11.77
CA ALA A 113 -17.93 -3.18 -11.24
C ALA A 113 -19.16 -2.99 -10.34
N ASN A 114 -19.15 -1.93 -9.51
CA ASN A 114 -20.31 -1.47 -8.73
C ASN A 114 -21.00 -2.58 -7.90
N THR A 115 -20.21 -3.41 -7.23
CA THR A 115 -20.68 -4.47 -6.32
C THR A 115 -20.35 -4.09 -4.87
N ASP A 116 -21.00 -4.74 -3.89
CA ASP A 116 -20.69 -4.50 -2.47
C ASP A 116 -19.21 -4.78 -2.15
N ILE A 117 -18.63 -5.80 -2.82
CA ILE A 117 -17.21 -6.14 -2.68
C ILE A 117 -16.32 -5.10 -3.36
N SER A 118 -16.65 -4.60 -4.55
CA SER A 118 -15.86 -3.55 -5.21
C SER A 118 -15.88 -2.24 -4.42
N HIS A 119 -17.01 -1.89 -3.80
CA HIS A 119 -17.12 -0.75 -2.88
C HIS A 119 -16.25 -0.94 -1.65
N THR A 120 -16.28 -2.13 -1.04
CA THR A 120 -15.47 -2.43 0.17
C THR A 120 -13.97 -2.39 -0.14
N VAL A 121 -13.55 -3.02 -1.25
CA VAL A 121 -12.15 -2.99 -1.71
C VAL A 121 -11.72 -1.55 -2.01
N GLY A 122 -12.56 -0.78 -2.71
CA GLY A 122 -12.31 0.62 -3.03
C GLY A 122 -12.10 1.49 -1.80
N MET A 123 -13.04 1.47 -0.85
CA MET A 123 -12.91 2.23 0.40
C MET A 123 -11.69 1.79 1.23
N THR A 124 -11.36 0.49 1.22
CA THR A 124 -10.19 -0.02 1.93
C THR A 124 -8.90 0.55 1.34
N TYR A 125 -8.73 0.44 0.02
CA TYR A 125 -7.50 0.83 -0.67
C TYR A 125 -7.32 2.36 -0.74
N PHE A 126 -8.36 3.09 -1.13
CA PHE A 126 -8.26 4.53 -1.41
C PHE A 126 -8.51 5.41 -0.19
N ASP A 127 -9.30 4.97 0.80
CA ASP A 127 -9.72 5.82 1.92
C ASP A 127 -9.14 5.39 3.28
N THR A 128 -8.80 4.10 3.45
CA THR A 128 -8.46 3.53 4.77
C THR A 128 -6.97 3.32 4.98
N ILE A 129 -6.26 2.66 4.06
CA ILE A 129 -4.85 2.29 4.27
C ILE A 129 -3.85 3.42 4.02
N GLY A 130 -4.33 4.57 3.49
CA GLY A 130 -3.49 5.75 3.24
C GLY A 130 -2.40 5.50 2.21
N THR A 131 -2.72 4.73 1.16
CA THR A 131 -1.77 4.44 0.08
C THR A 131 -1.35 5.71 -0.65
N LYS A 132 -0.16 5.66 -1.26
CA LYS A 132 0.33 6.71 -2.16
C LYS A 132 0.73 6.07 -3.47
N CYS A 133 0.49 6.80 -4.55
CA CYS A 133 0.95 6.45 -5.88
C CYS A 133 2.13 7.34 -6.27
N TYR A 134 2.85 6.99 -7.32
CA TYR A 134 3.90 7.85 -7.86
C TYR A 134 3.63 8.25 -9.31
N ARG A 135 4.13 9.42 -9.70
CA ARG A 135 4.19 9.87 -11.09
C ARG A 135 5.30 10.90 -11.27
N LYS A 136 5.69 11.12 -12.53
CA LYS A 136 6.60 12.20 -12.89
C LYS A 136 5.79 13.49 -13.08
N ASP A 137 6.12 14.52 -12.30
CA ASP A 137 5.44 15.82 -12.35
C ASP A 137 6.40 16.93 -11.89
N TYR A 138 5.97 18.18 -11.97
CA TYR A 138 6.73 19.30 -11.42
C TYR A 138 6.91 19.16 -9.91
N PRO A 139 7.99 19.70 -9.30
CA PRO A 139 8.20 19.63 -7.87
C PRO A 139 7.02 20.21 -7.09
N VAL A 140 6.49 19.44 -6.14
CA VAL A 140 5.45 19.92 -5.23
C VAL A 140 6.05 20.93 -4.27
N VAL A 141 5.43 22.11 -4.18
CA VAL A 141 5.82 23.18 -3.25
C VAL A 141 4.77 23.43 -2.16
N GLY A 142 3.58 22.87 -2.31
CA GLY A 142 2.49 23.04 -1.36
C GLY A 142 1.25 22.24 -1.71
N CYS A 143 0.24 22.37 -0.86
CA CYS A 143 -1.09 21.84 -1.08
C CYS A 143 -2.10 22.99 -0.98
N GLN A 144 -2.88 23.19 -2.04
CA GLN A 144 -3.89 24.24 -2.11
C GLN A 144 -5.21 23.79 -1.48
N MET A 145 -5.54 22.51 -1.61
CA MET A 145 -6.78 21.96 -1.10
C MET A 145 -6.56 20.60 -0.44
N TYR A 146 -6.99 20.50 0.81
CA TYR A 146 -6.98 19.26 1.58
C TYR A 146 -8.36 18.61 1.58
N GLY A 147 -8.38 17.28 1.63
CA GLY A 147 -9.58 16.46 1.76
C GLY A 147 -9.32 15.21 2.59
N GLY A 148 -10.09 14.17 2.33
CA GLY A 148 -10.01 12.89 3.02
C GLY A 148 -10.89 12.84 4.27
N MET A 149 -11.55 11.70 4.48
CA MET A 149 -12.49 11.51 5.58
C MET A 149 -11.78 11.28 6.93
N PHE A 150 -10.80 10.39 6.95
CA PHE A 150 -10.11 9.97 8.18
C PHE A 150 -8.69 10.54 8.31
N MET A 151 -7.96 10.61 7.21
CA MET A 151 -6.62 11.20 7.14
C MET A 151 -6.61 12.34 6.14
N PRO A 152 -5.91 13.46 6.44
CA PRO A 152 -5.80 14.56 5.50
C PRO A 152 -5.00 14.12 4.28
N ILE A 153 -5.60 14.24 3.10
CA ILE A 153 -4.92 14.06 1.80
C ILE A 153 -4.88 15.40 1.06
N CYS A 154 -3.90 15.58 0.19
CA CYS A 154 -3.85 16.71 -0.71
C CYS A 154 -4.60 16.41 -2.02
N LEU A 155 -5.69 17.14 -2.27
CA LEU A 155 -6.50 17.00 -3.48
C LEU A 155 -5.96 17.86 -4.63
N GLU A 156 -5.43 19.04 -4.30
CA GLU A 156 -4.87 19.97 -5.28
C GLU A 156 -3.48 20.43 -4.85
N TYR A 157 -2.47 19.98 -5.60
CA TYR A 157 -1.07 20.28 -5.34
C TYR A 157 -0.65 21.61 -5.98
N GLU A 158 0.19 22.36 -5.27
CA GLU A 158 0.93 23.50 -5.84
C GLU A 158 2.29 23.04 -6.36
N PHE A 159 2.68 23.53 -7.53
CA PHE A 159 3.86 23.06 -8.25
C PHE A 159 4.81 24.19 -8.63
N ASP A 160 6.12 23.93 -8.51
CA ASP A 160 7.15 24.76 -9.15
C ASP A 160 7.30 24.38 -10.63
N LYS A 161 6.53 25.07 -11.47
CA LYS A 161 6.54 24.86 -12.93
C LYS A 161 7.80 25.38 -13.63
N LYS A 162 8.74 26.00 -12.92
CA LYS A 162 10.01 26.48 -13.48
C LYS A 162 11.12 25.43 -13.41
N SER A 163 10.96 24.42 -12.56
CA SER A 163 11.91 23.34 -12.37
C SER A 163 11.63 22.16 -13.29
N GLU A 164 12.63 21.29 -13.47
CA GLU A 164 12.44 20.03 -14.20
C GLU A 164 11.53 19.07 -13.42
N GLN A 165 10.79 18.24 -14.15
CA GLN A 165 9.90 17.25 -13.55
C GLN A 165 10.67 16.09 -12.91
N ILE A 166 10.21 15.66 -11.74
CA ILE A 166 10.77 14.58 -10.95
C ILE A 166 9.67 13.59 -10.56
N TYR A 167 10.06 12.34 -10.31
CA TYR A 167 9.14 11.36 -9.72
C TYR A 167 8.92 11.68 -8.25
N GLN A 168 7.66 11.72 -7.84
CA GLN A 168 7.24 12.06 -6.48
C GLN A 168 6.07 11.16 -6.04
N TRP A 169 5.88 11.06 -4.73
CA TRP A 169 4.70 10.44 -4.14
C TRP A 169 3.53 11.41 -4.12
N PHE A 170 2.34 10.93 -4.47
CA PHE A 170 1.09 11.66 -4.44
C PHE A 170 0.05 10.88 -3.66
N ASP A 171 -0.87 11.62 -3.03
CA ASP A 171 -2.10 11.03 -2.51
C ASP A 171 -2.94 10.49 -3.66
N VAL A 172 -3.57 9.34 -3.41
CA VAL A 172 -4.60 8.81 -4.31
C VAL A 172 -5.92 9.55 -4.05
N LYS A 173 -6.75 9.65 -5.10
CA LYS A 173 -8.11 10.17 -4.94
C LYS A 173 -8.93 9.20 -4.09
N GLY A 174 -9.79 9.76 -3.24
CA GLY A 174 -10.71 8.93 -2.45
C GLY A 174 -11.63 8.12 -3.35
N TYR A 175 -12.12 6.98 -2.85
CA TYR A 175 -12.95 6.09 -3.67
C TYR A 175 -14.24 6.78 -4.11
N SER A 176 -14.84 7.62 -3.27
CA SER A 176 -16.09 8.34 -3.59
C SER A 176 -15.95 9.51 -4.57
N GLU A 177 -14.74 10.06 -4.75
CA GLU A 177 -14.48 11.24 -5.60
C GLU A 177 -14.51 10.90 -7.09
#